data_AF-A0A5E4LNJ5-F1
#
_entry.id   AF-A0A5E4LNJ5-F1
#
_cell.length_a   1.000
_cell.length_b   1.000
_cell.length_c   1.000
_cell.angle_alpha   90.00
_cell.angle_beta   90.00
_cell.angle_gamma   90.00
#
_symmetry.space_group_name_H-M   'P 1'
#
loop_
_entity.id
_entity.type
_entity.pdbx_description
1 polymer ?
#
loop_
_entity_poly.entity_id
_entity_poly.type
_entity_poly.pdbx_seq_one_letter_code
_entity_poly.pdbx_strand_id
1 'polypeptide(L)' 'MDLTGMADTIRAIAVFFGVIVTAYAGFVLMTSRNPAQRAEWKEIVIGVFVGLSVIFLAPIVATLLSGGSYCR' A
#
# COMPACT_ATOMS: atom_id res chain seq x y z
N MET A 1 14.20 -0.01 21.17
CA MET A 1 13.46 0.30 19.93
C MET A 1 12.47 -0.82 19.75
N ASP A 2 11.22 -0.59 20.17
CA ASP A 2 10.16 -1.59 20.12
C ASP A 2 9.79 -1.96 18.68
N LEU A 3 9.51 -3.24 18.42
CA LEU A 3 9.09 -3.74 17.11
C LEU A 3 7.89 -2.96 16.55
N THR A 4 7.03 -2.47 17.43
CA THR A 4 5.85 -1.65 17.10
C THR A 4 6.25 -0.33 16.45
N GLY A 5 7.31 0.33 16.93
CA GLY A 5 7.81 1.57 16.32
C GLY A 5 8.43 1.35 14.93
N MET A 6 8.99 0.17 14.66
CA MET A 6 9.49 -0.18 13.33
C MET A 6 8.34 -0.50 12.36
N ALA A 7 7.28 -1.16 12.82
CA ALA A 7 6.09 -1.41 12.00
C ALA A 7 5.38 -0.11 11.58
N ASP A 8 5.31 0.86 12.50
CA ASP A 8 4.63 2.13 12.23
C ASP A 8 5.41 3.03 11.27
N THR A 9 6.75 3.04 11.38
CA THR A 9 7.62 3.75 10.42
C THR A 9 7.56 3.12 9.02
N ILE A 10 7.52 1.78 8.91
CA ILE A 10 7.32 1.10 7.62
C ILE A 10 5.97 1.45 7.00
N ARG A 11 4.90 1.53 7.82
CA ARG A 11 3.57 1.97 7.36
C ARG A 11 3.59 3.41 6.84
N ALA A 12 4.20 4.33 7.58
CA ALA A 12 4.28 5.72 7.17
C ALA A 12 5.02 5.87 5.84
N ILE A 13 6.13 5.16 5.66
CA ILE A 13 6.91 5.16 4.42
C ILE A 13 6.11 4.55 3.27
N ALA A 14 5.43 3.42 3.49
CA ALA A 14 4.63 2.76 2.47
C ALA A 14 3.45 3.64 2.01
N VAL A 15 2.77 4.32 2.93
CA VAL A 15 1.70 5.27 2.60
C VAL A 15 2.25 6.45 1.80
N PHE A 16 3.39 7.00 2.21
CA PHE A 16 4.03 8.12 1.50
C PHE A 16 4.36 7.78 0.05
N PHE A 17 5.04 6.65 -0.18
CA PHE A 17 5.33 6.18 -1.54
C PHE A 17 4.05 5.81 -2.31
N GLY A 18 3.07 5.20 -1.65
CA GLY A 18 1.78 4.88 -2.26
C GLY A 18 1.08 6.12 -2.82
N VAL A 19 1.01 7.20 -2.04
CA VAL A 19 0.40 8.47 -2.47
C VAL A 19 1.13 9.06 -3.68
N ILE A 20 2.46 9.05 -3.68
CA ILE A 20 3.26 9.57 -4.80
C ILE A 20 3.01 8.77 -6.08
N VAL A 21 3.05 7.43 -5.98
CA VAL A 21 2.84 6.55 -7.13
C VAL A 21 1.42 6.67 -7.66
N THR A 22 0.41 6.74 -6.79
CA THR A 22 -0.99 6.93 -7.19
C THR A 22 -1.21 8.30 -7.84
N ALA A 23 -0.61 9.37 -7.31
CA ALA A 23 -0.70 10.70 -7.91
C ALA A 23 -0.06 10.74 -9.31
N TYR A 24 1.13 10.16 -9.46
CA TYR A 24 1.82 10.08 -10.76
C TYR A 24 1.04 9.21 -11.75
N ALA A 25 0.60 8.02 -11.34
CA ALA A 25 -0.18 7.13 -12.19
C ALA A 25 -1.50 7.76 -12.63
N GLY A 26 -2.18 8.52 -11.75
CA GLY A 26 -3.38 9.29 -12.08
C GLY A 26 -3.11 10.36 -13.14
N PHE A 27 -2.00 11.08 -13.04
CA PHE A 27 -1.58 12.06 -14.04
C PHE A 27 -1.29 11.41 -15.41
N VAL A 28 -0.57 10.28 -15.42
CA VAL A 28 -0.28 9.56 -16.67
C VAL A 28 -1.55 8.97 -17.29
N LEU A 29 -2.51 8.51 -16.48
CA LEU A 29 -3.80 8.01 -16.96
C LEU A 29 -4.63 9.09 -17.65
N MET A 30 -4.59 10.34 -17.14
CA MET A 30 -5.29 11.47 -17.75
C MET A 30 -4.62 11.93 -19.06
N THR A 31 -3.29 11.93 -19.11
CA THR A 31 -2.53 12.49 -20.23
C THR A 31 -2.25 11.50 -21.36
N SER A 32 -2.18 10.20 -21.08
CA SER A 32 -1.88 9.20 -22.10
C SER A 32 -3.05 8.99 -23.07
N ARG A 33 -2.79 9.05 -24.38
CA ARG A 33 -3.77 8.72 -25.44
C ARG A 33 -3.65 7.28 -25.93
N ASN A 34 -2.61 6.55 -25.51
CA ASN A 34 -2.37 5.18 -25.92
C ASN A 34 -3.09 4.20 -24.97
N PRO A 35 -4.00 3.35 -25.47
CA PRO A 35 -4.73 2.40 -24.64
C PRO A 35 -3.82 1.37 -23.94
N ALA A 36 -2.69 0.99 -24.56
CA ALA A 36 -1.75 0.04 -23.97
C ALA A 36 -1.09 0.60 -22.71
N GLN A 37 -0.60 1.85 -22.76
CA GLN A 37 -0.06 2.51 -21.57
C GLN A 37 -1.13 2.65 -20.48
N ARG A 38 -2.37 3.02 -20.83
CA ARG A 38 -3.44 3.14 -19.82
C ARG A 38 -3.72 1.83 -19.09
N ALA A 39 -3.60 0.68 -19.76
CA ALA A 39 -3.78 -0.62 -19.11
C ALA A 39 -2.68 -0.90 -18.08
N GLU A 40 -1.42 -0.63 -18.45
CA GLU A 40 -0.26 -0.79 -17.58
C GLU A 40 -0.35 0.11 -16.32
N TRP A 41 -0.67 1.40 -16.50
CA TRP A 41 -0.81 2.31 -15.36
C TRP A 41 -2.01 1.99 -14.47
N LYS A 42 -3.09 1.41 -15.02
CA LYS A 42 -4.21 0.91 -14.20
C LYS A 42 -3.79 -0.28 -13.35
N GLU A 43 -3.00 -1.19 -13.90
CA GLU A 43 -2.48 -2.34 -13.16
C GLU A 43 -1.56 -1.89 -12.02
N ILE A 44 -0.70 -0.89 -12.26
CA ILE A 44 0.13 -0.29 -11.21
C ILE A 44 -0.73 0.32 -10.09
N VAL A 45 -1.79 1.06 -10.43
CA VAL A 45 -2.71 1.63 -9.42
C VAL A 45 -3.37 0.53 -8.60
N ILE A 46 -3.86 -0.53 -9.24
CA ILE A 46 -4.46 -1.68 -8.55
C ILE A 46 -3.41 -2.35 -7.64
N GLY A 47 -2.18 -2.52 -8.11
CA GLY A 47 -1.06 -3.06 -7.33
C GLY A 47 -0.76 -2.22 -6.08
N VAL A 48 -0.80 -0.89 -6.17
CA VAL A 48 -0.62 0.00 -5.01
C VAL A 48 -1.75 -0.19 -3.98
N PHE A 49 -3.00 -0.31 -4.42
CA PHE A 49 -4.14 -0.58 -3.54
C PHE A 49 -4.03 -1.94 -2.85
N VAL A 50 -3.60 -2.98 -3.58
CA VAL A 50 -3.39 -4.32 -3.02
C VAL A 50 -2.21 -4.33 -2.05
N GLY A 51 -1.10 -3.66 -2.37
CA GLY A 51 0.05 -3.57 -1.48
C GLY A 51 -0.29 -2.86 -0.17
N LEU A 52 -1.01 -1.74 -0.24
CA LEU A 52 -1.49 -1.02 0.95
C LEU A 52 -2.46 -1.89 1.77
N SER A 53 -3.41 -2.57 1.15
CA SER A 53 -4.36 -3.42 1.89
C SER A 53 -3.64 -4.54 2.66
N VAL A 54 -2.63 -5.17 2.06
CA VAL A 54 -1.82 -6.22 2.71
C VAL A 54 -1.07 -5.67 3.93
N ILE A 55 -0.46 -4.49 3.85
CA ILE A 55 0.24 -3.87 4.99
C ILE A 55 -0.74 -3.57 6.15
N PHE A 56 -1.99 -3.24 5.83
CA PHE A 56 -3.02 -3.01 6.83
C PHE A 56 -3.56 -4.31 7.44
N LEU A 57 -3.74 -5.35 6.63
CA LEU A 57 -4.21 -6.67 7.02
C LEU A 57 -3.17 -7.50 7.79
N ALA A 58 -1.88 -7.34 7.49
CA ALA A 58 -0.80 -8.13 8.06
C ALA A 58 -0.82 -8.21 9.60
N PRO A 59 -0.90 -7.10 10.37
CA PRO A 59 -0.96 -7.20 11.82
C PRO A 59 -2.29 -7.79 12.31
N ILE A 60 -3.41 -7.53 11.64
CA ILE A 60 -4.71 -8.12 12.00
C ILE A 60 -4.64 -9.65 11.93
N VAL A 61 -4.09 -10.16 10.83
CA VAL A 61 -3.90 -11.59 10.61
C VAL A 61 -2.90 -12.17 11.61
N ALA A 62 -1.80 -11.47 11.90
CA ALA A 62 -0.83 -11.88 12.90
C ALA A 62 -1.45 -11.94 14.32
N THR A 63 -2.32 -10.99 14.68
CA THR A 63 -3.04 -11.00 15.96
C THR A 63 -4.06 -12.14 16.03
N LEU A 64 -4.78 -12.40 14.93
CA LEU A 64 -5.73 -13.53 14.85
C LEU A 64 -5.04 -14.90 14.98
N LEU A 65 -3.90 -15.09 14.32
CA LEU A 65 -3.13 -16.33 14.35
C LEU A 65 -2.40 -16.58 15.68
N SER A 66 -1.93 -15.51 16.33
CA SER A 66 -1.20 -15.64 17.60
C SER A 66 -2.11 -15.91 18.81
N GLY A 67 -3.44 -15.83 18.65
CA GLY A 67 -4.42 -16.15 19.70
C GLY A 67 -4.32 -15.28 20.97
N GLY A 68 -3.43 -14.29 20.97
CA GLY A 68 -3.11 -13.43 22.09
C GLY A 68 -3.35 -11.99 21.71
N SER A 69 -4.26 -11.36 22.43
CA SER A 69 -4.44 -9.91 22.46
C SER A 69 -3.15 -9.23 22.91
N TYR A 70 -2.21 -8.99 21.99
CA TYR A 70 -1.17 -7.98 22.19
C TYR A 70 -1.85 -6.62 21.97
N CYS A 71 -2.63 -6.24 22.98
CA CYS A 71 -3.30 -4.98 23.13
C CYS A 71 -2.30 -3.85 23.27
N ARG A 72 -2.56 -2.80 22.47
CA ARG A 72 -2.20 -1.38 22.60
C ARG A 72 -0.76 -0.96 22.35
#